data_AF-A0A966YXV2-F1
#
_entry.id   AF-A0A966YXV2-F1
#
_cell.length_a   1.000
_cell.length_b   1.000
_cell.length_c   1.000
_cell.angle_alpha   90.00
_cell.angle_beta   90.00
_cell.angle_gamma   90.00
#
_symmetry.space_group_name_H-M   'P 1'
#
loop_
_entity.id
_entity.type
_entity.pdbx_description
1 polymer ?
#
loop_
_entity_poly.entity_id
_entity_poly.type
_entity_poly.pdbx_seq_one_letter_code
_entity_poly.pdbx_strand_id
1 'polypeptide(L)'
;MTLLQKPFRALVIGSSGTIGSALVSALQMHSNCAEVMGIHRGSIPSIDYADPSTIATAAEALAAHRPFDLIINATATGLGDTSPISKEQLKAIA
;
A
#
# COMPACT_ATOMS: atom_id res chain seq x y z
N MET A 1 16.62 12.22 15.26
CA MET A 1 16.93 10.99 14.48
C MET A 1 15.78 10.76 13.53
N THR A 2 15.99 10.93 12.22
CA THR A 2 14.95 10.70 11.21
C THR A 2 15.06 9.23 10.76
N LEU A 3 13.98 8.45 10.90
CA LEU A 3 13.95 7.01 10.56
C LEU A 3 14.23 6.73 9.08
N LEU A 4 13.89 7.69 8.20
CA LEU A 4 14.10 7.62 6.75
C LEU A 4 14.96 8.81 6.33
N GLN A 5 16.28 8.58 6.25
CA GLN A 5 17.30 9.62 6.02
C GLN A 5 17.52 9.97 4.54
N LYS A 6 16.85 9.27 3.62
CA LYS A 6 16.97 9.45 2.17
C LYS A 6 15.58 9.68 1.57
N PRO A 7 15.48 10.27 0.37
CA PRO A 7 14.26 10.21 -0.42
C PRO A 7 13.77 8.76 -0.47
N PHE A 8 12.57 8.53 0.03
CA PHE A 8 12.01 7.19 0.18
C PHE A 8 10.70 7.06 -0.59
N ARG A 9 10.39 5.86 -1.02
CA ARG A 9 9.12 5.54 -1.68
C ARG A 9 8.23 4.74 -0.77
N ALA A 10 6.96 5.14 -0.70
CA ALA A 10 5.98 4.54 0.17
C ALA A 10 4.82 3.91 -0.63
N LEU A 11 4.33 2.78 -0.14
CA LEU A 11 3.09 2.16 -0.61
C LEU A 11 2.09 2.10 0.54
N VAL A 12 0.86 2.56 0.30
CA VAL A 12 -0.25 2.48 1.25
C VAL A 12 -1.33 1.56 0.69
N ILE A 13 -1.57 0.43 1.35
CA ILE A 13 -2.66 -0.50 1.03
C ILE A 13 -3.89 -0.12 1.85
N GLY A 14 -5.04 0.04 1.21
CA GLY A 14 -6.24 0.57 1.82
C GLY A 14 -6.31 2.11 1.79
N SER A 15 -5.75 2.73 0.74
CA SER A 15 -5.66 4.20 0.62
C SER A 15 -7.01 4.93 0.55
N SER A 16 -8.10 4.22 0.22
CA SER A 16 -9.46 4.78 0.20
C SER A 16 -10.11 4.90 1.59
N GLY A 17 -9.53 4.29 2.62
CA GLY A 17 -10.06 4.37 3.99
C GLY A 17 -9.67 5.67 4.70
N THR A 18 -10.28 5.95 5.85
CA THR A 18 -10.00 7.17 6.63
C THR A 18 -8.53 7.28 7.03
N ILE A 19 -7.94 6.19 7.56
CA ILE A 19 -6.53 6.19 7.97
C ILE A 19 -5.61 6.18 6.74
N GLY A 20 -5.91 5.34 5.74
CA GLY A 20 -5.11 5.21 4.53
C GLY A 20 -5.01 6.52 3.74
N SER A 21 -6.12 7.23 3.56
CA SER A 21 -6.14 8.52 2.87
C SER A 21 -5.35 9.60 3.62
N ALA A 22 -5.52 9.70 4.94
CA ALA A 22 -4.75 10.62 5.78
C ALA A 22 -3.24 10.34 5.71
N LEU A 23 -2.84 9.07 5.69
CA LEU A 23 -1.44 8.69 5.53
C LEU A 23 -0.88 9.06 4.16
N VAL A 24 -1.63 8.81 3.08
CA VAL A 24 -1.21 9.24 1.74
C VAL A 24 -1.00 10.75 1.70
N SER A 25 -1.95 11.55 2.22
CA SER A 25 -1.81 13.00 2.27
C SER A 25 -0.61 13.45 3.12
N ALA A 26 -0.38 12.83 4.28
CA ALA A 26 0.76 13.14 5.13
C ALA A 26 2.10 12.82 4.45
N LEU A 27 2.18 11.70 3.73
CA LEU A 27 3.37 11.28 2.99
C LEU A 27 3.63 12.19 1.79
N GLN A 28 2.60 12.59 1.05
CA GLN A 28 2.73 13.55 -0.06
C GLN A 28 3.30 14.89 0.39
N MET A 29 2.99 15.34 1.61
CA MET A 29 3.52 16.57 2.20
C MET A 29 4.91 16.41 2.83
N HIS A 30 5.41 15.17 2.94
CA HIS A 30 6.68 14.89 3.60
C HIS A 30 7.83 15.12 2.63
N SER A 31 8.75 16.04 2.94
CA SER A 31 9.86 16.45 2.06
C SER A 31 10.79 15.31 1.63
N ASN A 32 10.93 14.27 2.47
CA ASN A 32 11.73 13.09 2.12
C ASN A 32 10.92 11.99 1.39
N CYS A 33 9.61 12.12 1.22
CA CYS A 33 8.84 11.14 0.46
C CYS A 33 8.93 11.50 -1.03
N ALA A 34 9.70 10.72 -1.79
CA ALA A 34 9.88 10.96 -3.22
C ALA A 34 8.62 10.58 -4.01
N GLU A 35 7.96 9.50 -3.58
CA GLU A 35 6.76 8.97 -4.21
C GLU A 35 5.93 8.23 -3.16
N VAL A 36 4.61 8.40 -3.22
CA VAL A 36 3.67 7.59 -2.46
C VAL A 36 2.58 7.06 -3.38
N MET A 37 2.43 5.75 -3.40
CA MET A 37 1.38 5.05 -4.13
C MET A 37 0.31 4.55 -3.16
N GLY A 38 -0.95 4.72 -3.53
CA GLY A 38 -2.07 4.22 -2.75
C GLY A 38 -2.88 3.21 -3.54
N ILE A 39 -3.02 1.99 -3.04
CA ILE A 39 -3.86 0.94 -3.65
C ILE A 39 -5.02 0.55 -2.73
N HIS A 40 -6.14 0.16 -3.33
CA HIS A 40 -7.36 -0.31 -2.67
C HIS A 40 -8.21 -1.13 -3.67
N ARG A 41 -9.37 -1.65 -3.25
CA ARG A 41 -10.22 -2.52 -4.11
C ARG A 41 -10.74 -1.84 -5.39
N GLY A 42 -10.78 -0.51 -5.42
CA GLY A 42 -11.24 0.29 -6.56
C GLY A 42 -10.14 1.04 -7.30
N SER A 43 -8.86 0.89 -6.90
CA SER A 43 -7.75 1.55 -7.60
C SER A 43 -7.34 0.80 -8.86
N ILE A 44 -6.43 1.42 -9.62
CA ILE A 44 -5.71 0.76 -10.72
C ILE A 44 -4.22 0.86 -10.37
N PRO A 45 -3.52 -0.25 -10.07
CA PRO A 45 -4.06 -1.63 -9.96
C PRO A 45 -4.99 -1.81 -8.75
N SER A 46 -5.96 -2.73 -8.87
CA SER A 46 -6.87 -3.08 -7.77
C SER A 46 -6.26 -4.18 -6.90
N ILE A 47 -6.58 -4.16 -5.60
CA ILE A 47 -6.21 -5.22 -4.67
C ILE A 47 -7.45 -5.73 -3.92
N ASP A 48 -7.93 -6.92 -4.30
CA ASP A 48 -9.02 -7.61 -3.60
C ASP A 48 -8.44 -8.75 -2.74
N TYR A 49 -8.70 -8.70 -1.44
CA TYR A 49 -8.18 -9.69 -0.48
C TYR A 49 -8.87 -11.05 -0.63
N ALA A 50 -10.07 -11.08 -1.20
CA ALA A 50 -10.79 -12.31 -1.49
C ALA A 50 -10.27 -13.02 -2.75
N ASP A 51 -9.56 -12.30 -3.63
CA ASP A 51 -9.02 -12.83 -4.87
C ASP A 51 -7.49 -12.63 -4.94
N PRO A 52 -6.70 -13.67 -4.58
CA PRO A 52 -5.24 -13.62 -4.63
C PRO A 52 -4.65 -13.29 -6.01
N SER A 53 -5.38 -13.53 -7.11
CA SER A 53 -4.89 -13.19 -8.45
C SER A 53 -4.73 -11.69 -8.63
N THR A 54 -5.63 -10.89 -8.06
CA THR A 54 -5.57 -9.42 -8.10
C THR A 54 -4.31 -8.89 -7.41
N ILE A 55 -3.87 -9.56 -6.35
CA ILE A 55 -2.65 -9.20 -5.59
C ILE A 55 -1.41 -9.43 -6.44
N ALA A 56 -1.34 -10.56 -7.17
CA ALA A 56 -0.24 -10.84 -8.08
C ALA A 56 -0.18 -9.79 -9.21
N THR A 57 -1.32 -9.50 -9.84
CA THR A 57 -1.40 -8.45 -10.87
C THR A 57 -1.03 -7.07 -10.33
N ALA A 58 -1.47 -6.72 -9.13
CA ALA A 58 -1.07 -5.47 -8.49
C ALA A 58 0.43 -5.43 -8.20
N ALA A 59 1.01 -6.53 -7.72
CA ALA A 59 2.45 -6.65 -7.49
C ALA A 59 3.27 -6.50 -8.79
N GLU A 60 2.80 -7.07 -9.89
CA GLU A 60 3.42 -6.93 -11.22
C GLU A 60 3.34 -5.48 -11.72
N ALA A 61 2.16 -4.85 -11.60
CA ALA A 61 1.99 -3.44 -11.99
C ALA A 61 2.86 -2.50 -11.12
N LEU A 62 3.02 -2.82 -9.84
CA LEU A 62 3.86 -2.05 -8.91
C LEU A 62 5.36 -2.36 -9.05
N ALA A 63 5.74 -3.40 -9.80
CA ALA A 63 7.15 -3.75 -9.99
C ALA A 63 7.95 -2.63 -10.65
N ALA A 64 7.32 -1.82 -11.51
CA ALA A 64 7.95 -0.65 -12.12
C ALA A 64 8.31 0.46 -11.11
N HIS A 65 7.64 0.48 -9.94
CA HIS A 65 7.82 1.49 -8.90
C HIS A 65 8.69 1.01 -7.73
N ARG A 66 9.07 -0.27 -7.72
CA ARG A 66 9.96 -0.85 -6.70
C ARG A 66 11.39 -0.29 -6.78
N PRO A 67 12.19 -0.41 -5.70
CA PRO A 67 11.78 -0.81 -4.35
C PRO A 67 10.96 0.26 -3.62
N PHE A 68 10.06 -0.19 -2.74
CA PHE A 68 9.44 0.63 -1.71
C PHE A 68 10.22 0.50 -0.40
N ASP A 69 10.58 1.61 0.20
CA ASP A 69 11.26 1.64 1.50
C ASP A 69 10.28 1.50 2.67
N LEU A 70 9.00 1.81 2.43
CA LEU A 70 7.93 1.77 3.41
C LEU A 70 6.65 1.20 2.80
N ILE A 71 6.10 0.16 3.40
CA ILE A 71 4.79 -0.39 3.03
C ILE A 71 3.88 -0.34 4.25
N ILE A 72 2.78 0.40 4.13
CA ILE A 72 1.79 0.56 5.19
C ILE A 72 0.52 -0.19 4.79
N ASN A 73 0.20 -1.22 5.55
CA ASN A 73 -1.08 -1.88 5.46
C ASN A 73 -2.11 -1.17 6.35
N ALA A 74 -2.94 -0.31 5.75
CA ALA A 74 -4.02 0.40 6.42
C ALA A 74 -5.40 -0.22 6.13
N THR A 75 -5.44 -1.52 5.81
CA THR A 75 -6.71 -2.20 5.53
C THR A 75 -7.44 -2.48 6.84
N ALA A 76 -8.66 -1.98 6.96
CA ALA A 76 -9.58 -2.37 8.01
C ALA A 76 -10.52 -3.44 7.46
N THR A 77 -10.72 -4.49 8.24
CA THR A 77 -11.79 -5.45 8.03
C THR A 77 -12.98 -4.91 8.82
N GLY A 78 -14.13 -4.74 8.18
CA GLY A 78 -15.36 -4.44 8.92
C GLY A 78 -15.69 -5.58 9.92
N LEU A 79 -16.83 -5.50 10.61
CA LEU A 79 -17.34 -6.57 11.47
C LEU A 79 -17.80 -7.84 10.70
N GLY A 80 -17.18 -8.14 9.56
CA GLY A 80 -17.49 -9.26 8.67
C GLY A 80 -16.23 -9.92 8.11
N ASP A 81 -16.40 -11.15 7.63
CA ASP A 81 -15.39 -12.20 7.39
C ASP A 81 -14.31 -11.93 6.32
N THR A 82 -14.03 -10.68 5.97
CA THR A 82 -12.86 -10.39 5.12
C THR A 82 -11.62 -10.40 6.00
N SER A 83 -10.71 -11.35 5.79
CA SER A 83 -9.40 -11.34 6.44
C SER A 83 -8.51 -10.22 5.89
N PRO A 84 -7.64 -9.60 6.71
CA PRO A 84 -6.65 -8.65 6.21
C PRO A 84 -5.68 -9.36 5.24
N ILE A 85 -4.98 -8.57 4.40
CA ILE A 85 -3.95 -9.10 3.50
C ILE A 85 -2.92 -9.93 4.28
N SER A 86 -2.64 -11.15 3.80
CA SER A 86 -1.73 -12.09 4.46
C SER A 86 -0.27 -11.66 4.30
N LYS A 87 0.61 -12.20 5.16
CA LYS A 87 2.06 -11.94 5.04
C LYS A 87 2.65 -12.41 3.71
N GLU A 88 2.13 -13.49 3.15
CA GLU A 88 2.60 -14.01 1.85
C GLU A 88 2.16 -13.10 0.70
N GLN A 89 0.92 -12.64 0.76
CA GLN A 89 0.38 -11.65 -0.18
C GLN A 89 1.15 -10.33 -0.10
N LEU A 90 1.51 -9.88 1.10
CA LEU A 90 2.33 -8.68 1.28
C LEU A 90 3.73 -8.83 0.68
N LYS A 91 4.36 -10.02 0.82
CA LYS A 91 5.67 -10.32 0.21
C LYS A 91 5.64 -10.31 -1.32
N ALA A 92 4.51 -10.66 -1.94
CA ALA A 92 4.39 -10.56 -3.40
C ALA A 92 4.58 -9.10 -3.87
N ILE A 93 4.05 -8.15 -3.08
CA ILE A 93 4.06 -6.71 -3.39
C ILE A 93 5.37 -6.00 -2.98
N ALA A 94 6.00 -6.43 -1.88
CA ALA A 94 7.17 -5.78 -1.26
C ALA A 94 8.49 -6.08 -1.95
#